data_AF-A0A7C6I1N2-F1
#
_entry.id   AF-A0A7C6I1N2-F1
#
_cell.length_a   1.000
_cell.length_b   1.000
_cell.length_c   1.000
_cell.angle_alpha   90.00
_cell.angle_beta   90.00
_cell.angle_gamma   90.00
#
_symmetry.space_group_name_H-M   'P 1'
#
loop_
_entity.id
_entity.type
_entity.pdbx_description
1 polymer ?
#
loop_
_entity_poly.entity_id
_entity_poly.type
_entity_poly.pdbx_seq_one_letter_code
_entity_poly.pdbx_strand_id
1 'polypeptide(L)'
;MRTEQTSLQDFHNTEIAFRDQSNYGLRQAYLLFKVMNNRSLVEFSKRLVNFALAIRFPVKGIIKKTIYRHFVGGSSLEDCENTINRLARRNVLSIMDYAQEGRETDEVFDATCREVIRTVEFAKDHPSVP
;
A
#
# COMPACT_ATOMS: atom_id res chain seq x y z
N MET A 1 11.07 13.31 41.09
CA MET A 1 12.10 12.85 40.14
C MET A 1 11.67 11.50 39.57
N ARG A 2 11.07 11.47 38.39
CA ARG A 2 10.99 10.29 37.53
C ARG A 2 11.70 10.68 36.25
N THR A 3 12.86 10.07 36.04
CA THR A 3 13.65 10.15 34.82
C THR A 3 12.88 9.43 33.73
N GLU A 4 12.20 10.18 32.85
CA GLU A 4 11.82 9.65 31.55
C GLU A 4 13.10 9.53 30.71
N GLN A 5 13.70 8.34 30.72
CA GLN A 5 14.62 7.96 29.68
C GLN A 5 13.82 7.81 28.39
N THR A 6 13.73 8.88 27.61
CA THR A 6 13.39 8.77 26.19
C THR A 6 14.55 8.02 25.55
N SER A 7 14.48 6.69 25.45
CA SER A 7 15.40 5.94 24.60
C SER A 7 15.18 6.47 23.18
N LEU A 8 16.12 7.25 22.66
CA LEU A 8 16.15 7.64 21.26
C LEU A 8 16.02 6.37 20.43
N GLN A 9 14.85 6.19 19.82
CA GLN A 9 14.56 5.03 18.99
C GLN A 9 15.49 5.11 17.78
N ASP A 10 16.31 4.09 17.57
CA ASP A 10 17.27 4.07 16.48
C ASP A 10 16.56 3.84 15.14
N PHE A 11 16.35 4.93 14.39
CA PHE A 11 15.72 4.91 13.07
C PHE A 11 16.59 4.26 11.98
N HIS A 12 17.87 3.98 12.25
CA HIS A 12 18.77 3.30 11.31
C HIS A 12 18.79 1.78 11.48
N ASN A 13 18.11 1.25 12.50
CA ASN A 13 18.02 -0.20 12.72
C ASN A 13 17.06 -0.85 11.71
N THR A 14 17.60 -1.17 10.54
CA THR A 14 16.86 -1.83 9.45
C THR A 14 16.41 -3.24 9.81
N GLU A 15 17.09 -3.94 10.72
CA GLU A 15 16.67 -5.27 11.19
C GLU A 15 15.31 -5.19 11.90
N ILE A 16 15.11 -4.19 12.75
CA ILE A 16 13.82 -3.93 13.40
C ILE A 16 12.79 -3.47 12.36
N ALA A 17 13.16 -2.53 11.48
CA ALA A 17 12.24 -1.96 10.48
C ALA A 17 11.69 -3.01 9.50
N PHE A 18 12.51 -3.99 9.11
CA PHE A 18 12.14 -5.02 8.15
C PHE A 18 11.91 -6.40 8.79
N ARG A 19 11.78 -6.47 10.11
CA ARG A 19 11.59 -7.73 10.86
C ARG A 19 10.40 -8.57 10.39
N ASP A 20 9.38 -7.92 9.85
CA ASP A 20 8.17 -8.56 9.32
C ASP A 20 8.28 -8.97 7.83
N GLN A 21 9.43 -8.72 7.19
CA GLN A 21 9.67 -8.99 5.78
C GLN A 21 10.54 -10.24 5.58
N SER A 22 10.20 -11.03 4.56
CA SER A 22 11.04 -12.14 4.13
C SER A 22 12.15 -11.67 3.18
N ASN A 23 13.25 -12.42 3.12
CA ASN A 23 14.35 -12.16 2.16
C ASN A 23 13.86 -12.07 0.70
N TYR A 24 12.87 -12.90 0.33
CA TYR A 24 12.25 -12.83 -0.98
C TYR A 24 11.50 -11.51 -1.18
N GLY A 25 10.68 -11.09 -0.20
CA GLY A 25 9.95 -9.82 -0.24
C GLY A 25 10.89 -8.61 -0.35
N LEU A 26 11.99 -8.61 0.40
CA LEU A 26 13.00 -7.55 0.36
C LEU A 26 13.69 -7.46 -1.01
N ARG A 27 14.05 -8.60 -1.62
CA ARG A 27 14.63 -8.62 -2.97
C ARG A 27 13.66 -8.10 -4.04
N GLN A 28 12.38 -8.44 -3.92
CA GLN A 28 11.34 -7.93 -4.83
C GLN A 28 11.18 -6.41 -4.69
N ALA A 29 11.09 -5.90 -3.46
CA ALA A 29 11.02 -4.47 -3.19
C ALA A 29 12.26 -3.75 -3.75
N TYR A 30 13.46 -4.28 -3.49
CA TYR A 30 14.71 -3.72 -4.02
C TYR A 30 14.71 -3.63 -5.55
N LEU A 31 14.28 -4.69 -6.25
CA LEU A 31 14.21 -4.69 -7.71
C LEU A 31 13.20 -3.65 -8.21
N LEU A 32 12.02 -3.57 -7.59
CA LEU A 32 10.99 -2.60 -7.94
C LEU A 32 11.52 -1.17 -7.80
N PHE A 33 12.09 -0.82 -6.64
CA PHE A 33 12.64 0.52 -6.43
C PHE A 33 13.82 0.83 -7.34
N LYS A 34 14.66 -0.17 -7.66
CA LYS A 34 15.76 -0.02 -8.63
C LYS A 34 15.25 0.32 -10.03
N VAL A 35 14.17 -0.32 -10.47
CA VAL A 35 13.52 -0.01 -11.76
C VAL A 35 12.90 1.38 -11.71
N MET A 36 12.19 1.72 -10.63
CA MET A 36 11.55 3.04 -10.47
C MET A 36 12.55 4.20 -10.45
N ASN A 37 13.75 3.97 -9.90
CA ASN A 37 14.81 4.97 -9.86
C ASN A 37 15.48 5.21 -11.23
N ASN A 38 15.14 4.42 -12.25
CA ASN A 38 15.65 4.61 -13.61
C ASN A 38 14.55 5.15 -14.53
N ARG A 39 14.63 6.45 -14.85
CA ARG A 39 13.66 7.14 -15.71
C ARG A 39 13.42 6.44 -17.05
N SER A 40 14.48 5.96 -17.71
CA SER A 40 14.37 5.29 -19.01
C SER A 40 13.61 3.97 -18.92
N LEU A 41 13.85 3.18 -17.86
CA LEU A 41 13.10 1.94 -17.62
C LEU A 41 11.64 2.22 -17.29
N VAL A 42 11.36 3.27 -16.51
CA VAL A 42 9.99 3.67 -16.19
C VAL A 42 9.23 4.07 -17.44
N GLU A 43 9.81 4.93 -18.30
CA GLU A 43 9.18 5.35 -19.55
C GLU A 43 8.96 4.18 -20.52
N PHE A 44 9.93 3.28 -20.64
CA PHE A 44 9.76 2.06 -21.43
C PHE A 44 8.62 1.19 -20.89
N SER A 45 8.58 1.00 -19.56
CA SER A 45 7.55 0.18 -18.90
C SER A 45 6.15 0.74 -19.11
N LYS A 46 5.98 2.06 -19.05
CA LYS A 46 4.71 2.73 -19.36
C LYS A 46 4.24 2.41 -20.78
N ARG A 47 5.12 2.55 -21.77
CA ARG A 47 4.79 2.24 -23.18
C ARG A 47 4.41 0.78 -23.36
N LEU A 48 5.15 -0.13 -22.74
CA LEU A 48 4.88 -1.57 -22.80
C LEU A 48 3.52 -1.92 -22.18
N VAL A 49 3.20 -1.37 -21.00
CA VAL A 49 1.90 -1.58 -20.34
C VAL A 49 0.76 -1.03 -21.19
N ASN A 50 0.90 0.19 -21.74
CA ASN A 50 -0.11 0.78 -22.62
C ASN A 50 -0.34 -0.08 -23.87
N PHE A 51 0.73 -0.58 -24.48
CA PHE A 51 0.63 -1.50 -25.62
C PHE A 51 -0.09 -2.80 -25.23
N ALA A 52 0.29 -3.42 -24.12
CA ALA A 52 -0.33 -4.64 -23.62
C ALA A 52 -1.83 -4.44 -23.33
N LEU A 53 -2.22 -3.29 -22.77
CA LEU A 53 -3.63 -2.93 -22.56
C LEU A 53 -4.37 -2.70 -23.88
N ALA A 54 -3.74 -2.07 -24.88
CA ALA A 54 -4.32 -1.83 -26.19
C ALA A 54 -4.66 -3.14 -26.92
N ILE A 55 -3.80 -4.15 -26.81
CA ILE A 55 -4.06 -5.49 -27.36
C ILE A 55 -4.92 -6.39 -26.45
N ARG A 56 -5.47 -5.82 -25.36
CA ARG A 56 -6.27 -6.54 -24.34
C ARG A 56 -5.53 -7.71 -23.67
N PHE A 57 -4.20 -7.65 -23.60
CA PHE A 57 -3.42 -8.65 -22.88
C PHE A 57 -3.68 -8.54 -21.36
N PRO A 58 -3.88 -9.66 -20.65
CA PRO A 58 -4.30 -9.65 -19.25
C PRO A 58 -3.15 -9.31 -18.27
N VAL A 59 -2.65 -8.06 -18.32
CA VAL A 59 -1.57 -7.57 -17.44
C VAL A 59 -2.00 -7.30 -15.99
N LYS A 60 -3.31 -7.20 -15.71
CA LYS A 60 -3.84 -6.81 -14.39
C LYS A 60 -3.30 -7.69 -13.26
N GLY A 61 -3.23 -9.00 -13.48
CA GLY A 61 -2.72 -9.94 -12.47
C GLY A 61 -1.22 -9.76 -12.19
N ILE A 62 -0.44 -9.41 -13.21
CA ILE A 62 1.00 -9.13 -13.07
C ILE A 62 1.18 -7.87 -12.24
N ILE A 63 0.47 -6.79 -12.59
CA ILE A 63 0.51 -5.50 -11.88
C ILE A 63 0.07 -5.68 -10.41
N LYS A 64 -0.98 -6.48 -10.17
CA LYS A 64 -1.46 -6.76 -8.81
C LYS A 64 -0.39 -7.46 -7.96
N LYS A 65 0.33 -8.43 -8.53
CA LYS A 65 1.36 -9.23 -7.84
C LYS A 65 2.70 -8.50 -7.67
N THR A 66 2.98 -7.49 -8.49
CA THR A 66 4.21 -6.70 -8.43
C THR A 66 3.98 -5.39 -7.70
N ILE A 67 3.47 -4.36 -8.38
CA ILE A 67 3.41 -2.98 -7.88
C ILE A 67 2.39 -2.84 -6.75
N TYR A 68 1.15 -3.33 -6.94
CA TYR A 68 0.08 -3.11 -5.97
C TYR A 68 0.41 -3.71 -4.60
N ARG A 69 1.06 -4.88 -4.57
CA ARG A 69 1.46 -5.54 -3.33
C ARG A 69 2.35 -4.65 -2.44
N HIS A 70 3.10 -3.72 -3.01
CA HIS A 70 4.00 -2.84 -2.27
C HIS A 70 3.36 -1.51 -1.87
N PHE A 71 2.37 -1.01 -2.62
CA PHE A 71 1.81 0.34 -2.42
C PHE A 71 0.35 0.36 -2.00
N VAL A 72 -0.37 -0.76 -2.09
CA VAL A 72 -1.80 -0.84 -1.84
C VAL A 72 -2.08 -1.89 -0.77
N GLY A 73 -2.85 -1.52 0.25
CA GLY A 73 -3.21 -2.41 1.37
C GLY A 73 -4.16 -3.55 0.97
N GLY A 74 -5.02 -3.30 -0.03
CA GLY A 74 -6.03 -4.20 -0.56
C GLY A 74 -6.89 -3.53 -1.64
N SER A 75 -7.68 -4.28 -2.40
CA SER A 75 -8.63 -3.72 -3.39
C SER A 75 -10.05 -3.50 -2.85
N SER A 76 -10.30 -3.92 -1.61
CA SER A 76 -11.52 -3.69 -0.84
C SER A 76 -11.16 -3.64 0.66
N LEU A 77 -12.12 -3.27 1.50
CA LEU A 77 -11.92 -3.26 2.96
C LEU A 77 -11.57 -4.66 3.50
N GLU A 78 -12.22 -5.69 2.97
CA GLU A 78 -11.98 -7.09 3.34
C GLU A 78 -10.59 -7.57 2.88
N ASP A 79 -10.16 -7.19 1.67
CA ASP A 79 -8.81 -7.49 1.18
C ASP A 79 -7.73 -6.84 2.08
N CYS A 80 -8.04 -5.68 2.66
CA CYS A 80 -7.14 -4.95 3.56
C CYS A 80 -6.95 -5.63 4.91
N GLU A 81 -7.87 -6.49 5.37
CA GLU A 81 -7.78 -7.16 6.67
C GLU A 81 -6.46 -7.93 6.85
N ASN A 82 -6.00 -8.60 5.80
CA ASN A 82 -4.72 -9.32 5.84
C ASN A 82 -3.53 -8.39 6.11
N THR A 83 -3.56 -7.19 5.51
CA THR A 83 -2.52 -6.17 5.70
C THR A 83 -2.63 -5.54 7.08
N ILE A 84 -3.84 -5.19 7.52
CA ILE A 84 -4.12 -4.63 8.85
C ILE A 84 -3.63 -5.59 9.93
N ASN A 85 -4.05 -6.85 9.88
CA ASN A 85 -3.68 -7.86 10.87
C ASN A 85 -2.16 -8.10 10.91
N ARG A 86 -1.49 -8.07 9.76
CA ARG A 86 -0.02 -8.17 9.71
C ARG A 86 0.66 -7.00 10.41
N LEU A 87 0.23 -5.77 10.14
CA LEU A 87 0.78 -4.55 10.76
C LEU A 87 0.46 -4.50 12.27
N ALA A 88 -0.76 -4.86 12.66
CA ALA A 88 -1.22 -4.87 14.04
C ALA A 88 -0.39 -5.79 14.95
N ARG A 89 0.08 -6.94 14.44
CA ARG A 89 0.99 -7.86 15.18
C ARG A 89 2.31 -7.20 15.62
N ARG A 90 2.66 -6.06 15.02
CA ARG A 90 3.85 -5.26 15.34
C ARG A 90 3.51 -3.93 15.99
N ASN A 91 2.28 -3.76 16.50
CA ASN A 91 1.74 -2.52 17.05
C ASN A 91 1.79 -1.35 16.04
N VAL A 92 1.66 -1.66 14.74
CA VAL A 92 1.51 -0.66 13.68
C VAL A 92 0.02 -0.59 13.30
N LEU A 93 -0.60 0.55 13.56
CA LEU A 93 -2.00 0.81 13.21
C LEU A 93 -2.11 1.22 11.74
N SER A 94 -3.28 1.00 11.14
CA SER A 94 -3.53 1.21 9.72
C SER A 94 -4.58 2.29 9.51
N ILE A 95 -4.25 3.34 8.76
CA ILE A 95 -5.22 4.35 8.33
C ILE A 95 -5.81 3.91 6.99
N MET A 96 -7.14 3.91 6.88
CA MET A 96 -7.84 3.55 5.65
C MET A 96 -7.95 4.76 4.72
N ASP A 97 -7.08 4.79 3.71
CA ASP A 97 -7.03 5.84 2.69
C ASP A 97 -7.63 5.34 1.36
N TYR A 98 -8.81 5.88 0.99
CA TYR A 98 -9.48 5.53 -0.26
C TYR A 98 -8.91 6.37 -1.42
N ALA A 99 -7.98 5.77 -2.16
CA ALA A 99 -7.21 6.42 -3.22
C ALA A 99 -7.91 6.49 -4.59
N GLN A 100 -9.14 6.99 -4.65
CA GLN A 100 -9.82 7.26 -5.93
C GLN A 100 -9.36 8.61 -6.50
N GLU A 101 -8.65 8.58 -7.64
CA GLU A 101 -8.09 9.77 -8.27
C GLU A 101 -8.69 10.09 -9.65
N GLY A 102 -8.60 11.36 -10.07
CA GLY A 102 -8.74 11.80 -11.47
C GLY A 102 -10.12 11.61 -12.09
N ARG A 103 -11.19 11.85 -11.32
CA ARG A 103 -12.58 11.83 -11.77
C ARG A 103 -13.33 13.03 -11.20
N GLU A 104 -14.14 13.68 -12.03
CA GLU A 104 -14.78 14.96 -11.71
C GLU A 104 -16.27 14.91 -12.09
N THR A 105 -16.98 13.84 -11.72
CA THR A 105 -18.44 13.76 -11.89
C THR A 105 -19.12 13.67 -10.54
N ASP A 106 -20.33 14.23 -10.45
CA ASP A 106 -21.13 14.23 -9.23
C ASP A 106 -21.36 12.82 -8.68
N GLU A 107 -21.56 11.83 -9.56
CA GLU A 107 -21.74 10.43 -9.16
C GLU A 107 -20.48 9.85 -8.50
N VAL A 108 -19.29 10.26 -8.95
CA VAL A 108 -18.03 9.82 -8.35
C VAL A 108 -17.78 10.52 -7.02
N PHE A 109 -18.17 11.79 -6.87
CA PHE A 109 -18.12 12.48 -5.58
C PHE A 109 -19.01 11.80 -4.55
N ASP A 110 -20.25 11.51 -4.92
CA ASP A 110 -21.20 10.79 -4.07
C ASP A 110 -20.70 9.39 -3.71
N ALA A 111 -20.12 8.66 -4.66
CA ALA A 111 -19.52 7.35 -4.41
C ALA A 111 -18.33 7.45 -3.46
N THR A 112 -17.46 8.44 -3.64
CA THR A 112 -16.30 8.69 -2.77
C THR A 112 -16.75 9.03 -1.36
N CYS A 113 -17.76 9.89 -1.21
CA CYS A 113 -18.34 10.22 0.09
C CYS A 113 -18.86 8.96 0.81
N ARG A 114 -19.60 8.10 0.11
CA ARG A 114 -20.07 6.82 0.66
C ARG A 114 -18.92 5.90 1.07
N GLU A 115 -17.86 5.80 0.27
CA GLU A 115 -16.69 4.99 0.61
C GLU A 115 -15.94 5.55 1.83
N VAL A 116 -15.80 6.86 1.97
CA VAL A 116 -15.21 7.47 3.17
C VAL A 116 -16.07 7.21 4.42
N ILE A 117 -17.39 7.27 4.31
CA ILE A 117 -18.27 6.88 5.44
C ILE A 117 -18.05 5.41 5.80
N ARG A 118 -17.95 4.53 4.80
CA ARG A 118 -17.67 3.11 5.01
C ARG A 118 -16.32 2.86 5.68
N THR A 119 -15.28 3.64 5.38
CA THR A 119 -13.99 3.48 6.08
C THR A 119 -14.09 3.85 7.56
N VAL A 120 -14.90 4.87 7.90
CA VAL A 120 -15.18 5.25 9.30
C VAL A 120 -16.00 4.18 10.02
N GLU A 121 -17.05 3.66 9.37
CA GLU A 121 -17.85 2.56 9.91
C GLU A 121 -16.99 1.30 10.12
N PHE A 122 -16.11 1.00 9.18
CA PHE A 122 -15.16 -0.11 9.28
C PHE A 122 -14.22 0.06 10.48
N ALA A 123 -13.67 1.27 10.69
CA ALA A 123 -12.77 1.58 11.81
C ALA A 123 -13.42 1.32 13.18
N LYS A 124 -14.72 1.59 13.32
CA LYS A 124 -15.49 1.36 14.55
C LYS A 124 -15.35 -0.08 15.08
N ASP A 125 -15.35 -1.06 14.18
CA ASP A 125 -15.29 -2.49 14.54
C ASP A 125 -13.86 -3.05 14.49
N HIS A 126 -12.86 -2.24 14.12
CA HIS A 126 -11.46 -2.64 13.92
C HIS A 126 -10.50 -1.84 14.82
N PRO A 127 -10.12 -2.33 16.01
CA PRO A 127 -9.26 -1.59 16.94
C PRO A 127 -7.87 -1.22 16.41
N SER A 128 -7.42 -1.87 15.33
CA SER A 128 -6.14 -1.58 14.66
C SER A 128 -6.23 -0.51 13.58
N VAL A 129 -7.43 0.04 13.37
CA VAL A 129 -7.74 1.12 12.44
C VAL A 129 -8.27 2.30 13.26
N PRO A 130 -7.45 3.34 13.50
CA PRO A 130 -7.81 4.48 14.33
C PRO A 130 -8.68 5.51 13.60
#